data_AF-A0A8K0SGD5-F1
#
_entry.id   AF-A0A8K0SGD5-F1
#
_cell.length_a   1.000
_cell.length_b   1.000
_cell.length_c   1.000
_cell.angle_alpha   90.00
_cell.angle_beta   90.00
_cell.angle_gamma   90.00
#
_symmetry.space_group_name_H-M   'P 1'
#
loop_
_entity.id
_entity.type
_entity.pdbx_description
1 polymer ?
#
loop_
_entity_poly.entity_id
_entity_poly.type
_entity_poly.pdbx_seq_one_letter_code
_entity_poly.pdbx_strand_id
1 'polypeptide(L)'
;MTSIVNILSLLAAIPTPTPAPAPALNPSPDGRECGSVNVFYTGFPPYHPLVIDQGWDPVRVEYGLRNNTVAMVNAGYNVHVVWAGTEVPIPTLEDRLAESGVDFDLLGIGYGIRGATLPPVVERLEDLIDMYHRKLPSTPIVFNYNPESFMWSLNHRLPMREDCEAAKKPGKLIGYEEICDSRCDHEDGSESYKEEL
;
A
#
# COMPACT_ATOMS: atom_id res chain seq x y z
N MET A 1 -50.36 -31.02 -23.16
CA MET A 1 -49.04 -31.63 -22.93
C MET A 1 -48.08 -30.51 -22.56
N THR A 2 -47.79 -30.38 -21.28
CA THR A 2 -46.88 -29.38 -20.70
C THR A 2 -45.52 -30.02 -20.53
N SER A 3 -44.48 -29.46 -21.17
CA SER A 3 -43.10 -29.88 -20.95
C SER A 3 -42.41 -28.82 -20.11
N ILE A 4 -42.06 -29.18 -18.87
CA ILE A 4 -41.28 -28.37 -17.93
C ILE A 4 -39.82 -28.74 -18.17
N VAL A 5 -39.02 -27.79 -18.66
CA VAL A 5 -37.56 -27.95 -18.76
C VAL A 5 -36.96 -27.56 -17.42
N ASN A 6 -36.48 -28.55 -16.67
CA ASN A 6 -35.67 -28.35 -15.47
C ASN A 6 -34.31 -27.76 -15.88
N ILE A 7 -34.09 -26.49 -15.53
CA ILE A 7 -32.76 -25.89 -15.56
C ILE A 7 -32.10 -26.24 -14.22
N LEU A 8 -31.30 -27.29 -14.20
CA LEU A 8 -30.36 -27.54 -13.11
C LEU A 8 -29.35 -26.39 -13.08
N SER A 9 -29.33 -25.64 -11.99
CA SER A 9 -28.29 -24.65 -11.70
C SER A 9 -26.92 -25.32 -11.61
N LEU A 10 -26.06 -25.07 -12.60
CA LEU A 10 -24.62 -25.23 -12.46
C LEU A 10 -24.11 -24.11 -11.53
N LEU A 11 -24.10 -24.37 -10.23
CA LEU A 11 -23.20 -23.67 -9.32
C LEU A 11 -21.80 -24.20 -9.60
N ALA A 12 -21.11 -23.58 -10.57
CA ALA A 12 -19.68 -23.72 -10.67
C ALA A 12 -19.10 -23.18 -9.35
N ALA A 13 -18.49 -24.07 -8.56
CA ALA A 13 -17.71 -23.67 -7.40
C ALA A 13 -16.60 -22.75 -7.91
N ILE A 14 -16.75 -21.44 -7.66
CA ILE A 14 -15.69 -20.48 -7.93
C ILE A 14 -14.56 -20.88 -6.98
N PRO A 15 -13.39 -21.33 -7.48
CA PRO A 15 -12.27 -21.64 -6.60
C PRO A 15 -11.92 -20.36 -5.84
N THR A 16 -11.95 -20.42 -4.52
CA THR A 16 -11.42 -19.37 -3.67
C THR A 16 -9.94 -19.18 -4.06
N PRO A 17 -9.51 -17.97 -4.46
CA PRO A 17 -8.12 -17.73 -4.76
C PRO A 17 -7.32 -18.04 -3.50
N THR A 18 -6.47 -19.07 -3.57
CA THR A 18 -5.50 -19.34 -2.52
C THR A 18 -4.56 -18.14 -2.47
N PRO A 19 -4.28 -17.55 -1.29
CA PRO A 19 -3.27 -16.52 -1.19
C PRO A 19 -1.98 -17.06 -1.79
N ALA A 20 -1.44 -16.37 -2.80
CA ALA A 20 -0.14 -16.73 -3.31
C ALA A 20 0.86 -16.60 -2.14
N PRO A 21 1.74 -17.60 -1.92
CA PRO A 21 2.79 -17.43 -0.93
C PRO A 21 3.57 -16.16 -1.29
N ALA A 22 3.84 -15.33 -0.29
CA ALA A 22 4.66 -14.14 -0.46
C ALA A 22 5.95 -14.55 -1.17
N PRO A 23 6.38 -13.83 -2.22
CA PRO A 23 7.60 -14.18 -2.93
C PRO A 23 8.74 -14.27 -1.92
N ALA A 24 9.47 -15.40 -1.92
CA ALA A 24 10.58 -15.61 -1.03
C ALA A 24 11.56 -14.43 -1.15
N LEU A 25 11.86 -13.78 -0.03
CA LEU A 25 12.93 -12.81 0.05
C LEU A 25 14.23 -13.53 -0.32
N ASN A 26 14.90 -13.08 -1.37
CA ASN A 26 16.25 -13.56 -1.69
C ASN A 26 17.23 -12.62 -1.00
N PRO A 27 17.93 -13.06 0.06
CA PRO A 27 18.92 -12.24 0.72
C PRO A 27 20.00 -11.82 -0.28
N SER A 28 20.41 -10.56 -0.23
CA SER A 28 21.46 -10.02 -1.09
C SER A 28 22.72 -9.77 -0.26
N PRO A 29 23.91 -10.29 -0.61
CA PRO A 29 25.15 -9.98 0.10
C PRO A 29 25.41 -8.47 0.22
N ASP A 30 25.03 -7.71 -0.82
CA ASP A 30 25.13 -6.24 -0.87
C ASP A 30 23.86 -5.54 -0.32
N GLY A 31 22.98 -6.31 0.31
CA GLY A 31 21.72 -5.85 0.88
C GLY A 31 21.89 -5.01 2.14
N ARG A 32 20.76 -4.43 2.55
CA ARG A 32 20.63 -3.60 3.74
C ARG A 32 20.46 -4.44 5.00
N GLU A 33 20.83 -3.89 6.14
CA GLU A 33 20.65 -4.57 7.42
C GLU A 33 19.19 -4.46 7.87
N CYS A 34 18.68 -5.47 8.56
CA CYS A 34 17.34 -5.44 9.12
C CYS A 34 17.15 -4.21 10.02
N GLY A 35 16.06 -3.48 9.83
CA GLY A 35 15.74 -2.27 10.58
C GLY A 35 16.55 -1.02 10.17
N SER A 36 17.38 -1.09 9.13
CA SER A 36 18.19 0.04 8.67
C SER A 36 17.54 0.90 7.58
N VAL A 37 16.46 0.42 6.95
CA VAL A 37 15.82 1.08 5.81
C VAL A 37 14.52 1.74 6.26
N ASN A 38 14.41 3.05 6.10
CA ASN A 38 13.18 3.79 6.34
C ASN A 38 12.44 4.05 5.02
N VAL A 39 11.17 3.68 4.99
CA VAL A 39 10.29 3.79 3.83
C VAL A 39 9.14 4.73 4.19
N PHE A 40 8.97 5.79 3.40
CA PHE A 40 7.74 6.56 3.38
C PHE A 40 6.95 6.16 2.14
N TYR A 41 5.66 5.88 2.27
CA TYR A 41 4.82 5.73 1.09
C TYR A 41 3.39 6.21 1.31
N THR A 42 2.75 6.59 0.20
CA THR A 42 1.39 7.13 0.19
C THR A 42 0.56 6.46 -0.89
N GLY A 43 -0.75 6.70 -0.91
CA GLY A 43 -1.70 6.13 -1.87
C GLY A 43 -3.10 6.55 -1.48
N PHE A 44 -4.12 6.00 -2.14
CA PHE A 44 -5.49 6.29 -1.73
C PHE A 44 -5.95 5.43 -0.54
N PRO A 45 -6.74 6.02 0.37
CA PRO A 45 -7.53 5.26 1.34
C PRO A 45 -8.37 4.19 0.62
N PRO A 46 -8.56 2.99 1.22
CA PRO A 46 -9.25 1.89 0.54
C PRO A 46 -10.66 2.22 0.06
N TYR A 47 -11.40 2.99 0.85
CA TYR A 47 -12.79 3.38 0.61
C TYR A 47 -12.95 4.70 -0.15
N HIS A 48 -11.85 5.33 -0.56
CA HIS A 48 -11.92 6.60 -1.28
C HIS A 48 -12.73 6.44 -2.59
N PRO A 49 -13.60 7.39 -2.97
CA PRO A 49 -14.43 7.26 -4.17
C PRO A 49 -13.63 7.00 -5.45
N LEU A 50 -12.44 7.59 -5.58
CA LEU A 50 -11.56 7.33 -6.73
C LEU A 50 -11.02 5.89 -6.79
N VAL A 51 -10.96 5.15 -5.68
CA VAL A 51 -10.64 3.71 -5.70
C VAL A 51 -11.82 2.92 -6.25
N ILE A 52 -13.04 3.26 -5.80
CA ILE A 52 -14.29 2.63 -6.23
C ILE A 52 -14.57 2.94 -7.72
N ASP A 53 -14.38 4.18 -8.16
CA ASP A 53 -14.55 4.63 -9.55
C ASP A 53 -13.56 3.95 -10.51
N GLN A 54 -12.41 3.51 -9.99
CA GLN A 54 -11.45 2.69 -10.73
C GLN A 54 -11.87 1.20 -10.82
N GLY A 55 -13.00 0.82 -10.23
CA GLY A 55 -13.60 -0.52 -10.31
C GLY A 55 -13.07 -1.51 -9.28
N TRP A 56 -12.48 -1.02 -8.19
CA TRP A 56 -11.90 -1.86 -7.16
C TRP A 56 -12.83 -2.09 -5.97
N ASP A 57 -12.72 -3.29 -5.39
CA ASP A 57 -13.40 -3.65 -4.14
C ASP A 57 -12.63 -3.04 -2.95
N PRO A 58 -13.21 -2.06 -2.22
CA PRO A 58 -12.51 -1.36 -1.16
C PRO A 58 -12.10 -2.29 0.01
N VAL A 59 -12.90 -3.33 0.30
CA VAL A 59 -12.58 -4.32 1.35
C VAL A 59 -11.31 -5.08 0.98
N ARG A 60 -11.22 -5.53 -0.27
CA ARG A 60 -10.03 -6.21 -0.78
C ARG A 60 -8.80 -5.30 -0.72
N VAL A 61 -8.97 -4.03 -1.07
CA VAL A 61 -7.89 -3.04 -1.03
C VAL A 61 -7.39 -2.89 0.40
N GLU A 62 -8.27 -2.70 1.38
CA GLU A 62 -7.89 -2.53 2.79
C GLU A 62 -7.04 -3.71 3.29
N TYR A 63 -7.52 -4.94 3.10
CA TYR A 63 -6.77 -6.13 3.49
C TYR A 63 -5.41 -6.21 2.78
N GLY A 64 -5.37 -5.90 1.48
CA GLY A 64 -4.13 -5.89 0.71
C GLY A 64 -3.10 -4.90 1.28
N LEU A 65 -3.51 -3.66 1.54
CA LEU A 65 -2.63 -2.60 2.04
C LEU A 65 -2.12 -2.88 3.45
N ARG A 66 -3.01 -3.32 4.36
CA ARG A 66 -2.64 -3.68 5.74
C ARG A 66 -1.67 -4.86 5.76
N ASN A 67 -2.02 -5.96 5.07
CA ASN A 67 -1.17 -7.15 5.03
C ASN A 67 0.19 -6.86 4.38
N ASN A 68 0.23 -6.00 3.36
CA ASN A 68 1.50 -5.62 2.75
C ASN A 68 2.36 -4.79 3.70
N THR A 69 1.75 -3.88 4.46
CA THR A 69 2.46 -3.11 5.50
C THR A 69 3.07 -4.03 6.56
N VAL A 70 2.30 -4.99 7.07
CA VAL A 70 2.80 -6.00 8.03
C VAL A 70 3.95 -6.78 7.42
N ALA A 71 3.80 -7.24 6.18
CA ALA A 71 4.85 -7.97 5.49
C ALA A 71 6.14 -7.14 5.37
N MET A 72 6.03 -5.84 5.08
CA MET A 72 7.17 -4.91 5.01
C MET A 72 7.89 -4.79 6.35
N VAL A 73 7.13 -4.64 7.45
CA VAL A 73 7.72 -4.59 8.80
C VAL A 73 8.40 -5.91 9.15
N ASN A 74 7.75 -7.05 8.90
CA ASN A 74 8.33 -8.38 9.15
C ASN A 74 9.60 -8.62 8.33
N ALA A 75 9.64 -8.11 7.09
CA ALA A 75 10.81 -8.18 6.22
C ALA A 75 11.95 -7.25 6.65
N GLY A 76 11.82 -6.49 7.74
CA GLY A 76 12.90 -5.67 8.29
C GLY A 76 12.90 -4.20 7.85
N TYR A 77 11.89 -3.73 7.11
CA TYR A 77 11.79 -2.31 6.75
C TYR A 77 11.12 -1.51 7.88
N ASN A 78 11.59 -0.29 8.13
CA ASN A 78 10.84 0.68 8.93
C ASN A 78 9.87 1.42 8.02
N VAL A 79 8.61 1.51 8.41
CA VAL A 79 7.53 1.90 7.50
C VAL A 79 6.72 3.05 8.08
N HIS A 80 6.63 4.15 7.34
CA HIS A 80 5.63 5.20 7.54
C HIS A 80 4.72 5.23 6.32
N VAL A 81 3.44 4.98 6.53
CA VAL A 81 2.43 5.07 5.48
C VAL A 81 1.38 6.11 5.79
N VAL A 82 1.04 6.93 4.79
CA VAL A 82 -0.01 7.93 4.87
C VAL A 82 -0.93 7.77 3.66
N TRP A 83 -2.13 7.25 3.88
CA TRP A 83 -3.17 7.15 2.86
C TRP A 83 -3.91 8.49 2.78
N ALA A 84 -3.94 9.10 1.60
CA ALA A 84 -4.52 10.43 1.42
C ALA A 84 -5.22 10.56 0.06
N GLY A 85 -6.52 10.85 0.09
CA GLY A 85 -7.31 11.17 -1.10
C GLY A 85 -6.90 12.48 -1.75
N THR A 86 -7.39 12.79 -2.96
CA THR A 86 -6.96 13.98 -3.74
C THR A 86 -7.30 15.32 -3.07
N GLU A 87 -8.26 15.34 -2.15
CA GLU A 87 -8.63 16.50 -1.35
C GLU A 87 -7.58 16.92 -0.32
N VAL A 88 -6.69 16.01 0.08
CA VAL A 88 -5.70 16.31 1.10
C VAL A 88 -4.62 17.21 0.50
N PRO A 89 -4.36 18.40 1.04
CA PRO A 89 -3.33 19.27 0.47
C PRO A 89 -1.95 18.60 0.51
N ILE A 90 -1.15 18.77 -0.53
CA ILE A 90 0.25 18.28 -0.56
C ILE A 90 1.06 18.75 0.65
N PRO A 91 0.93 20.00 1.14
CA PRO A 91 1.60 20.42 2.38
C PRO A 91 1.32 19.51 3.59
N THR A 92 0.14 18.90 3.69
CA THR A 92 -0.16 17.95 4.77
C THR A 92 0.71 16.69 4.68
N LEU A 93 1.00 16.20 3.45
CA LEU A 93 1.93 15.09 3.25
C LEU A 93 3.39 15.52 3.49
N GLU A 94 3.74 16.76 3.15
CA GLU A 94 5.06 17.33 3.48
C GLU A 94 5.29 17.38 4.98
N ASP A 95 4.27 17.77 5.76
CA ASP A 95 4.33 17.81 7.21
C ASP A 95 4.55 16.41 7.78
N ARG A 96 3.81 15.39 7.30
CA ARG A 96 4.01 14.00 7.75
C ARG A 96 5.39 13.44 7.42
N LEU A 97 5.92 13.79 6.26
CA LEU A 97 7.28 13.43 5.89
C LEU A 97 8.29 14.06 6.88
N ALA A 98 8.12 15.34 7.22
CA ALA A 98 9.01 16.08 8.11
C ALA A 98 8.88 15.68 9.59
N GLU A 99 7.68 15.31 10.03
CA GLU A 99 7.36 14.96 11.43
C GLU A 99 7.72 13.50 11.79
N SER A 100 8.07 12.67 10.80
CA SER A 100 8.41 11.26 10.97
C SER A 100 9.63 11.00 11.88
N GLY A 101 10.52 11.99 12.04
CA GLY A 101 11.71 11.90 12.88
C GLY A 101 12.81 10.97 12.34
N VAL A 102 12.75 10.57 11.07
CA VAL A 102 13.74 9.71 10.41
C VAL A 102 14.11 10.23 9.02
N ASP A 103 15.31 9.88 8.55
CA ASP A 103 15.68 10.07 7.14
C ASP A 103 15.17 8.89 6.30
N PHE A 104 14.42 9.18 5.24
CA PHE A 104 13.86 8.15 4.37
C PHE A 104 14.84 7.72 3.27
N ASP A 105 15.04 6.40 3.16
CA ASP A 105 15.87 5.77 2.14
C ASP A 105 15.11 5.49 0.84
N LEU A 106 13.78 5.46 0.90
CA LEU A 106 12.91 5.17 -0.23
C LEU A 106 11.55 5.83 -0.08
N LEU A 107 11.04 6.36 -1.19
CA LEU A 107 9.75 7.02 -1.29
C LEU A 107 8.81 6.22 -2.19
N GLY A 108 7.59 6.06 -1.74
CA GLY A 108 6.62 5.22 -2.41
C GLY A 108 5.38 5.96 -2.85
N ILE A 109 5.03 5.81 -4.13
CA ILE A 109 3.70 6.15 -4.62
C ILE A 109 2.96 4.84 -4.84
N GLY A 110 2.08 4.58 -3.88
CA GLY A 110 1.34 3.37 -3.68
C GLY A 110 0.06 3.29 -4.51
N TYR A 111 -0.84 2.48 -3.98
CA TYR A 111 -2.00 1.99 -4.72
C TYR A 111 -3.00 3.10 -5.06
N GLY A 112 -3.71 2.91 -6.18
CA GLY A 112 -4.78 3.79 -6.65
C GLY A 112 -4.31 4.96 -7.52
N ILE A 113 -2.99 5.16 -7.67
CA ILE A 113 -2.41 6.31 -8.38
C ILE A 113 -1.81 5.90 -9.73
N ARG A 114 -0.90 4.91 -9.74
CA ARG A 114 -0.19 4.51 -10.97
C ARG A 114 -1.13 3.83 -11.97
N GLY A 115 -1.18 4.35 -13.20
CA GLY A 115 -1.97 3.79 -14.29
C GLY A 115 -3.44 4.22 -14.28
N ALA A 116 -3.82 5.13 -13.39
CA ALA A 116 -5.14 5.74 -13.38
C ALA A 116 -5.36 6.59 -14.64
N THR A 117 -6.58 6.60 -15.14
CA THR A 117 -7.01 7.44 -16.28
C THR A 117 -7.86 8.64 -15.83
N LEU A 118 -8.09 8.78 -14.53
CA LEU A 118 -8.89 9.87 -13.95
C LEU A 118 -7.99 11.11 -13.81
N PRO A 119 -8.33 12.27 -14.42
CA PRO A 119 -7.52 13.49 -14.33
C PRO A 119 -7.07 13.89 -12.91
N PRO A 120 -7.92 13.91 -11.87
CA PRO A 120 -7.48 14.31 -10.52
C PRO A 120 -6.44 13.34 -9.92
N VAL A 121 -6.40 12.08 -10.36
CA VAL A 121 -5.40 11.11 -9.92
C VAL A 121 -4.06 11.33 -10.64
N VAL A 122 -4.12 11.70 -11.92
CA VAL A 122 -2.92 12.05 -12.70
C VAL A 122 -2.27 13.31 -12.14
N GLU A 123 -3.06 14.35 -11.86
CA GLU A 123 -2.58 15.57 -11.21
C GLU A 123 -1.95 15.27 -9.84
N ARG A 124 -2.59 14.40 -9.04
CA ARG A 124 -2.03 13.96 -7.76
C ARG A 124 -0.68 13.25 -7.92
N LEU A 125 -0.50 12.43 -8.95
CA LEU A 125 0.78 11.77 -9.22
C LEU A 125 1.88 12.80 -9.50
N GLU A 126 1.59 13.80 -10.34
CA GLU A 126 2.52 14.89 -10.68
C GLU A 126 2.94 15.67 -9.43
N ASP A 127 1.96 16.04 -8.61
CA ASP A 127 2.17 16.76 -7.35
C ASP A 127 3.06 15.98 -6.35
N LEU A 128 2.84 14.66 -6.21
CA LEU A 128 3.64 13.80 -5.33
C LEU A 128 5.09 13.70 -5.81
N ILE A 129 5.30 13.57 -7.12
CA ILE A 129 6.64 13.52 -7.72
C ILE A 129 7.35 14.86 -7.49
N ASP A 130 6.68 15.98 -7.73
CA ASP A 130 7.25 17.31 -7.48
C ASP A 130 7.60 17.51 -5.99
N MET A 131 6.69 17.13 -5.09
CA MET A 131 6.93 17.17 -3.64
C MET A 131 8.18 16.37 -3.24
N TYR A 132 8.29 15.13 -3.70
CA TYR A 132 9.44 14.29 -3.37
C TYR A 132 10.75 14.84 -3.93
N HIS A 133 10.77 15.37 -5.16
CA HIS A 133 11.97 16.01 -5.71
C HIS A 133 12.36 17.27 -4.93
N ARG A 134 11.40 18.06 -4.46
CA ARG A 134 11.70 19.27 -3.67
C ARG A 134 12.21 18.95 -2.27
N LYS A 135 11.66 17.94 -1.60
CA LYS A 135 11.97 17.63 -0.19
C LYS A 135 13.14 16.65 -0.03
N LEU A 136 13.24 15.67 -0.92
CA LEU A 136 14.18 14.56 -0.84
C LEU A 136 14.75 14.22 -2.24
N PRO A 137 15.46 15.16 -2.88
CA PRO A 137 15.87 15.08 -4.29
C PRO A 137 16.73 13.85 -4.65
N SER A 138 17.42 13.27 -3.67
CA SER A 138 18.32 12.13 -3.87
C SER A 138 17.67 10.79 -3.52
N THR A 139 16.47 10.80 -2.95
CA THR A 139 15.82 9.58 -2.47
C THR A 139 15.04 8.92 -3.60
N PRO A 140 15.25 7.62 -3.87
CA PRO A 140 14.55 6.94 -4.96
C PRO A 140 13.05 6.85 -4.73
N ILE A 141 12.29 7.10 -5.79
CA ILE A 141 10.83 6.90 -5.84
C ILE A 141 10.54 5.54 -6.48
N VAL A 142 9.64 4.76 -5.88
CA VAL A 142 9.14 3.49 -6.43
C VAL A 142 7.62 3.47 -6.46
N PHE A 143 7.06 2.51 -7.21
CA PHE A 143 5.63 2.35 -7.37
C PHE A 143 5.23 0.89 -7.24
N ASN A 144 4.11 0.62 -6.58
CA ASN A 144 3.45 -0.68 -6.68
C ASN A 144 2.58 -0.77 -7.94
N TYR A 145 2.14 -1.99 -8.26
CA TYR A 145 1.24 -2.24 -9.39
C TYR A 145 -0.13 -2.78 -8.98
N ASN A 146 -0.33 -3.09 -7.70
CA ASN A 146 -1.57 -3.50 -7.04
C ASN A 146 -1.41 -3.35 -5.50
N PRO A 147 -2.46 -3.53 -4.69
CA PRO A 147 -2.40 -3.34 -3.23
C PRO A 147 -1.35 -4.22 -2.51
N GLU A 148 -0.98 -5.36 -3.10
CA GLU A 148 -0.16 -6.41 -2.49
C GLU A 148 1.30 -6.40 -2.99
N SER A 149 1.69 -5.44 -3.84
CA SER A 149 2.98 -5.46 -4.57
C SER A 149 4.00 -4.43 -4.10
N PHE A 150 3.75 -3.70 -3.01
CA PHE A 150 4.73 -2.72 -2.52
C PHE A 150 6.03 -3.42 -2.06
N MET A 151 5.90 -4.57 -1.41
CA MET A 151 7.03 -5.45 -1.06
C MET A 151 7.96 -5.76 -2.26
N TRP A 152 7.40 -6.04 -3.44
CA TRP A 152 8.20 -6.29 -4.64
C TRP A 152 9.07 -5.06 -4.98
N SER A 153 8.49 -3.87 -4.87
CA SER A 153 9.14 -2.58 -5.16
C SER A 153 10.33 -2.32 -4.24
N LEU A 154 10.18 -2.68 -2.96
CA LEU A 154 11.26 -2.57 -1.98
C LEU A 154 12.37 -3.58 -2.28
N ASN A 155 12.02 -4.85 -2.45
CA ASN A 155 13.02 -5.91 -2.62
C ASN A 155 13.88 -5.72 -3.86
N HIS A 156 13.33 -5.22 -4.97
CA HIS A 156 14.12 -4.98 -6.17
C HIS A 156 14.99 -3.71 -6.07
N ARG A 157 14.72 -2.80 -5.12
CA ARG A 157 15.40 -1.51 -4.99
C ARG A 157 16.37 -1.44 -3.82
N LEU A 158 15.99 -1.98 -2.66
CA LEU A 158 16.72 -1.99 -1.40
C LEU A 158 16.56 -3.36 -0.71
N PRO A 159 17.05 -4.47 -1.31
CA PRO A 159 16.93 -5.80 -0.72
C PRO A 159 17.61 -5.90 0.65
N MET A 160 17.08 -6.75 1.53
CA MET A 160 17.73 -7.08 2.81
C MET A 160 18.88 -8.06 2.64
N ARG A 161 19.87 -7.95 3.54
CA ARG A 161 21.05 -8.81 3.55
C ARG A 161 20.78 -10.21 4.08
N GLU A 162 19.79 -10.33 4.95
CA GLU A 162 19.35 -11.57 5.56
C GLU A 162 17.82 -11.66 5.55
N ASP A 163 17.28 -12.84 5.84
CA ASP A 163 15.86 -13.01 6.12
C ASP A 163 15.57 -12.49 7.53
N CYS A 164 15.07 -11.25 7.59
CA CYS A 164 14.82 -10.54 8.84
C CYS A 164 13.71 -11.19 9.69
N GLU A 165 12.74 -11.85 9.05
CA GLU A 165 11.68 -12.56 9.76
C GLU A 165 12.23 -13.83 10.43
N ALA A 166 12.99 -14.64 9.68
CA ALA A 166 13.67 -15.82 10.23
C ALA A 166 14.69 -15.45 11.32
N ALA A 167 15.39 -14.33 11.14
CA ALA A 167 16.33 -13.79 12.13
C ALA A 167 15.64 -13.14 13.34
N LYS A 168 14.30 -13.00 13.34
CA LYS A 168 13.51 -12.31 14.38
C LYS A 168 13.95 -10.86 14.61
N LYS A 169 14.27 -10.16 13.51
CA LYS A 169 14.67 -8.75 13.47
C LYS A 169 13.70 -7.95 12.59
N PRO A 170 12.40 -7.86 12.96
CA PRO A 170 11.48 -7.01 12.21
C PRO A 170 11.93 -5.55 12.26
N GLY A 171 11.49 -4.78 11.28
CA GLY A 171 11.60 -3.33 11.31
C GLY A 171 10.56 -2.72 12.25
N LYS A 172 10.25 -1.44 12.04
CA LYS A 172 9.30 -0.68 12.86
C LYS A 172 8.17 -0.12 12.02
N LEU A 173 6.95 -0.20 12.51
CA LEU A 173 5.88 0.68 12.03
C LEU A 173 6.09 2.06 12.65
N ILE A 174 6.62 3.00 11.85
CA ILE A 174 6.79 4.41 12.23
C ILE A 174 5.41 5.08 12.31
N GLY A 175 4.54 4.80 11.35
CA GLY A 175 3.18 5.33 11.32
C GLY A 175 2.31 4.63 10.27
N TYR A 176 1.03 4.49 10.59
CA TYR A 176 -0.02 4.10 9.64
C TYR A 176 -1.16 5.10 9.79
N GLU A 177 -1.29 5.99 8.82
CA GLU A 177 -2.25 7.09 8.85
C GLU A 177 -3.18 7.01 7.67
N GLU A 178 -4.45 7.30 7.91
CA GLU A 178 -5.45 7.51 6.88
C GLU A 178 -6.03 8.91 7.07
N ILE A 179 -5.84 9.76 6.06
CA ILE A 179 -6.29 11.14 6.04
C ILE A 179 -7.32 11.25 4.91
N CYS A 180 -8.58 11.28 5.28
CA CYS A 180 -9.69 11.47 4.37
C CYS A 180 -10.84 12.17 5.11
N ASP A 181 -11.75 12.79 4.36
CA ASP A 181 -13.03 13.22 4.92
C ASP A 181 -14.05 12.07 4.94
N SER A 182 -15.31 12.39 5.21
CA SER A 182 -16.39 11.40 5.32
C SER A 182 -16.63 10.58 4.05
N ARG A 183 -15.97 10.90 2.92
CA ARG A 183 -16.03 10.09 1.71
C ARG A 183 -15.32 8.75 1.82
N CYS A 184 -14.45 8.57 2.81
CA CYS A 184 -13.79 7.29 3.07
C CYS A 184 -14.43 6.51 4.23
N ASP A 185 -15.54 7.01 4.81
CA ASP A 185 -16.23 6.32 5.89
C ASP A 185 -16.79 4.97 5.39
N HIS A 186 -16.69 3.94 6.23
CA HIS A 186 -17.26 2.63 5.94
C HIS A 186 -18.80 2.70 6.03
N GLU A 187 -19.51 2.36 4.95
CA GLU A 187 -20.99 2.41 4.94
C GLU A 187 -21.66 1.46 5.95
N ASP A 188 -20.92 0.49 6.51
CA ASP A 188 -21.41 -0.45 7.53
C ASP A 188 -21.26 0.04 8.98
N GLY A 189 -20.71 1.25 9.19
CA GLY A 189 -20.47 1.78 10.53
C GLY A 189 -19.42 1.00 11.32
N SER A 190 -18.60 0.17 10.66
CA SER A 190 -17.39 -0.36 11.28
C SER A 190 -16.45 0.82 11.56
N GLU A 191 -16.11 1.02 12.84
CA GLU A 191 -15.05 1.94 13.21
C GLU A 191 -13.80 1.54 12.41
N SER A 192 -13.10 2.53 11.83
CA SER A 192 -11.77 2.32 11.27
C SER A 192 -10.99 1.45 12.25
N TYR A 193 -10.49 0.28 11.84
CA TYR A 193 -9.64 -0.56 12.67
C TYR A 193 -8.37 0.23 13.00
N LYS A 194 -8.46 1.07 14.04
CA LYS A 194 -7.43 1.96 14.57
C LYS A 194 -6.55 1.25 15.58
N GLU A 195 -6.86 -0.01 15.89
CA GLU A 195 -6.12 -0.78 16.86
C GLU A 195 -5.63 -2.08 16.22
N GLU A 196 -4.32 -2.28 16.35
CA GLU A 196 -3.54 -3.49 16.07
C GLU A 196 -3.06 -3.69 14.62
N LEU A 197 -1.96 -2.98 14.30
CA LEU A 197 -0.89 -3.46 13.41
C LEU A 197 0.36 -3.76 14.23
#